data_AF-A0A5E4IIA7-F1
#
_entry.id   AF-A0A5E4IIA7-F1
#
_cell.length_a   1.000
_cell.length_b   1.000
_cell.length_c   1.000
_cell.angle_alpha   90.00
_cell.angle_beta   90.00
_cell.angle_gamma   90.00
#
_symmetry.space_group_name_H-M   'P 1'
#
loop_
_entity.id
_entity.type
_entity.pdbx_description
1 polymer ?
#
loop_
_entity_poly.entity_id
_entity_poly.type
_entity_poly.pdbx_seq_one_letter_code
_entity_poly.pdbx_strand_id
1 'polypeptide(L)'
;MTELAKKGSVQDIAAVPQDMKDLFVTALDIPPEQHVKIQAAFQKHTDNAVSKTVNLPQSATAGDVLKVYNLAYDLGRKEVTVFRYGSRSQVLYLENGETVPGCKYCG
;
A
#
# COMPACT_ATOMS: atom_id res chain seq x y z
N MET A 1 16.07 -18.39 8.81
CA MET A 1 15.19 -17.21 8.77
C MET A 1 13.83 -17.63 8.24
N THR A 2 12.75 -17.10 8.80
CA THR A 2 11.38 -17.55 8.52
C THR A 2 10.90 -17.05 7.16
N GLU A 3 10.23 -17.91 6.38
CA GLU A 3 9.62 -17.58 5.08
C GLU A 3 8.80 -16.27 5.08
N LEU A 4 8.19 -15.94 6.22
CA LEU A 4 7.46 -14.70 6.45
C LEU A 4 8.31 -13.43 6.23
N ALA A 5 9.56 -13.40 6.69
CA ALA A 5 10.40 -12.21 6.58
C ALA A 5 10.78 -11.89 5.12
N LYS A 6 10.91 -12.92 4.28
CA LYS A 6 11.22 -12.76 2.86
C LYS A 6 10.01 -12.27 2.05
N LYS A 7 8.82 -12.81 2.35
CA LYS A 7 7.59 -12.46 1.63
C LYS A 7 6.90 -11.21 2.16
N GLY A 8 7.10 -10.90 3.44
CA GLY A 8 6.44 -9.77 4.13
C GLY A 8 4.96 -9.97 4.39
N SER A 9 4.42 -11.17 4.13
CA SER A 9 3.00 -11.47 4.23
C SER A 9 2.79 -12.95 4.53
N VAL A 10 1.71 -13.27 5.24
CA VAL A 10 1.31 -14.65 5.59
C VAL A 10 0.47 -15.32 4.50
N GLN A 11 0.00 -14.57 3.49
CA GLN A 11 -0.97 -15.07 2.51
C GLN A 11 -0.48 -16.33 1.78
N ASP A 12 0.81 -16.37 1.43
CA ASP A 12 1.43 -17.47 0.67
C ASP A 12 2.16 -18.51 1.54
N ILE A 13 1.80 -18.62 2.82
CA ILE A 13 2.36 -19.62 3.73
C ILE A 13 1.34 -20.73 3.93
N ALA A 14 1.62 -21.92 3.40
CA ALA A 14 0.69 -23.06 3.43
C ALA A 14 0.33 -23.54 4.85
N ALA A 15 1.25 -23.39 5.80
CA ALA A 15 1.05 -23.79 7.19
C ALA A 15 0.15 -22.84 8.00
N VAL A 16 -0.21 -21.67 7.47
CA VAL A 16 -1.05 -20.68 8.16
C VAL A 16 -2.53 -20.95 7.84
N PRO A 17 -3.40 -21.14 8.85
CA PRO A 17 -4.85 -21.25 8.67
C PRO A 17 -5.48 -20.04 7.97
N GLN A 18 -6.61 -20.24 7.28
CA GLN A 18 -7.24 -19.19 6.46
C GLN A 18 -7.75 -18.01 7.30
N ASP A 19 -8.35 -18.27 8.47
CA ASP A 19 -8.80 -17.24 9.41
C ASP A 19 -7.65 -16.32 9.85
N MET A 20 -6.47 -16.90 10.05
CA MET A 20 -5.25 -16.13 10.36
C MET A 20 -4.76 -15.32 9.16
N LYS A 21 -4.88 -15.85 7.93
CA LYS A 21 -4.55 -15.09 6.72
C LYS A 21 -5.48 -13.90 6.54
N ASP A 22 -6.77 -14.09 6.78
CA ASP A 22 -7.79 -13.05 6.68
C ASP A 22 -7.58 -11.95 7.72
N LEU A 23 -7.16 -12.33 8.94
CA LEU A 23 -6.91 -11.39 10.03
C LEU A 23 -5.60 -10.61 9.89
N PHE A 24 -4.53 -11.25 9.44
CA PHE A 24 -3.17 -10.68 9.41
C PHE A 24 -2.76 -10.21 8.00
N VAL A 25 -3.62 -9.41 7.36
CA VAL A 25 -3.26 -8.71 6.11
C VAL A 25 -2.33 -7.52 6.38
N THR A 26 -1.44 -7.27 5.44
CA THR A 26 -0.48 -6.15 5.45
C THR A 26 -0.91 -5.05 4.49
N ALA A 27 -0.20 -3.91 4.54
CA ALA A 27 -0.49 -2.80 3.65
C ALA A 27 -0.34 -3.13 2.15
N LEU A 28 0.53 -4.08 1.80
CA LEU A 28 0.75 -4.53 0.41
C LEU A 28 -0.26 -5.58 -0.04
N ASP A 29 -0.93 -6.27 0.89
CA ASP A 29 -2.01 -7.20 0.58
C ASP A 29 -3.32 -6.48 0.24
N ILE A 30 -3.46 -5.23 0.69
CA ILE A 30 -4.68 -4.43 0.51
C ILE A 30 -4.63 -3.66 -0.81
N PRO A 31 -5.63 -3.81 -1.71
CA PRO A 31 -5.70 -3.08 -2.97
C PRO A 31 -5.65 -1.55 -2.80
N PRO A 32 -4.99 -0.78 -3.70
CA PRO A 32 -4.87 0.67 -3.59
C PRO A 32 -6.20 1.40 -3.42
N GLU A 33 -7.24 0.97 -4.15
CA GLU A 33 -8.59 1.52 -4.04
C GLU A 33 -9.22 1.37 -2.65
N GLN A 34 -8.91 0.28 -1.94
CA GLN A 34 -9.43 0.02 -0.61
C GLN A 34 -8.75 0.94 0.42
N HIS A 35 -7.47 1.28 0.24
CA HIS A 35 -6.81 2.31 1.06
C HIS A 35 -7.53 3.66 0.93
N VAL A 36 -7.93 4.06 -0.28
CA VAL A 36 -8.67 5.31 -0.52
C VAL A 36 -10.08 5.25 0.10
N LYS A 37 -10.80 4.14 -0.08
CA LYS A 37 -12.15 3.95 0.48
C LYS A 37 -12.16 4.04 2.01
N ILE A 38 -11.19 3.41 2.68
CA ILE A 38 -11.03 3.50 4.14
C ILE A 38 -10.77 4.95 4.55
N GLN A 39 -9.87 5.64 3.84
CA GLN A 39 -9.59 7.03 4.15
C GLN A 39 -10.79 7.94 3.97
N ALA A 40 -11.57 7.75 2.91
CA ALA A 40 -12.81 8.48 2.68
C ALA A 40 -13.83 8.23 3.80
N ALA A 41 -13.91 7.00 4.33
CA ALA A 41 -14.76 6.69 5.48
C ALA A 41 -14.41 7.54 6.71
N PHE A 42 -13.12 7.69 7.04
CA PHE A 42 -12.68 8.58 8.12
C PHE A 42 -12.87 10.07 7.79
N GLN A 43 -12.64 10.46 6.53
CA GLN A 43 -12.73 11.85 6.09
C GLN A 43 -14.15 12.44 6.26
N LYS A 44 -15.20 11.61 6.14
CA LYS A 44 -16.61 12.01 6.38
C LYS A 44 -16.85 12.58 7.77
N HIS A 45 -16.02 12.20 8.74
CA HIS A 45 -16.14 12.60 10.14
C HIS A 45 -14.95 13.44 10.61
N THR A 46 -14.13 13.95 9.68
CA THR A 46 -12.95 14.78 9.97
C THR A 46 -13.07 16.14 9.27
N ASP A 47 -13.03 17.20 10.07
CA ASP A 47 -13.07 18.61 9.64
C ASP A 47 -11.79 19.04 8.92
N ASN A 48 -10.64 18.51 9.34
CA ASN A 48 -9.34 18.64 8.70
C ASN A 48 -9.12 17.52 7.68
N ALA A 49 -7.89 17.35 7.18
CA ALA A 49 -7.51 16.26 6.29
C ALA A 49 -7.07 15.01 7.07
N VAL A 50 -7.37 13.82 6.53
CA VAL A 50 -6.86 12.55 7.05
C VAL A 50 -5.52 12.25 6.39
N SER A 51 -4.43 12.13 7.17
CA SER A 51 -3.14 11.67 6.66
C SER A 51 -3.13 10.14 6.58
N LYS A 52 -3.13 9.60 5.35
CA LYS A 52 -3.03 8.17 5.09
C LYS A 52 -2.32 7.93 3.77
N THR A 53 -1.32 7.05 3.82
CA THR A 53 -0.61 6.55 2.64
C THR A 53 -1.42 5.48 1.92
N VAL A 54 -1.61 5.65 0.62
CA VAL A 54 -2.05 4.60 -0.31
C VAL A 54 -0.80 3.86 -0.80
N ASN A 55 -0.64 2.60 -0.38
CA ASN A 55 0.50 1.79 -0.79
C ASN A 55 0.21 1.14 -2.15
N LEU A 56 1.17 1.20 -3.05
CA LEU A 56 1.11 0.56 -4.37
C LEU A 56 2.23 -0.47 -4.51
N PRO A 57 1.99 -1.57 -5.25
CA PRO A 57 3.04 -2.53 -5.55
C PRO A 57 4.13 -1.92 -6.43
N GLN A 58 5.32 -2.52 -6.44
CA GLN A 58 6.45 -2.06 -7.26
C GLN A 58 6.13 -1.96 -8.75
N SER A 59 5.29 -2.87 -9.25
CA SER A 59 4.83 -2.92 -10.63
C SER A 59 3.82 -1.82 -11.02
N ALA A 60 3.36 -1.02 -10.05
CA ALA A 60 2.36 0.01 -10.33
C ALA A 60 2.86 1.07 -11.31
N THR A 61 1.99 1.41 -12.25
CA THR A 61 2.23 2.37 -13.32
C THR A 61 1.78 3.77 -12.91
N ALA A 62 2.17 4.79 -13.70
CA ALA A 62 1.63 6.14 -13.54
C ALA A 62 0.10 6.18 -13.72
N GLY A 63 -0.46 5.30 -14.56
CA GLY A 63 -1.91 5.17 -14.73
C GLY A 63 -2.60 4.65 -13.47
N ASP A 64 -1.95 3.78 -12.70
CA ASP A 64 -2.51 3.29 -11.43
C ASP A 64 -2.50 4.37 -10.35
N VAL A 65 -1.47 5.22 -10.33
CA VAL A 65 -1.44 6.42 -9.48
C VAL A 65 -2.55 7.40 -9.87
N LEU A 66 -2.78 7.62 -11.17
CA LEU A 66 -3.86 8.47 -11.63
C LEU A 66 -5.24 7.95 -11.19
N LYS A 67 -5.48 6.64 -11.24
CA LYS A 67 -6.72 6.03 -10.73
C LYS A 67 -6.92 6.32 -9.25
N VAL A 68 -5.86 6.28 -8.44
CA VAL A 68 -5.92 6.63 -7.01
C VAL A 68 -6.33 8.09 -6.83
N TYR A 69 -5.74 9.01 -7.60
CA TYR A 69 -6.07 10.43 -7.54
C TYR A 69 -7.52 10.71 -7.94
N ASN A 70 -7.97 10.12 -9.05
CA ASN A 70 -9.36 10.27 -9.51
C ASN A 70 -10.34 9.73 -8.47
N LEU A 71 -10.09 8.54 -7.92
CA LEU A 71 -10.97 7.97 -6.88
C LEU A 71 -10.98 8.83 -5.60
N ALA A 72 -9.84 9.38 -5.18
CA ALA A 72 -9.78 10.26 -4.02
C ALA A 72 -10.57 11.56 -4.25
N TYR A 73 -10.49 12.11 -5.46
CA TYR A 73 -11.28 13.27 -5.88
C TYR A 73 -12.79 12.96 -5.88
N ASP A 74 -13.20 11.87 -6.52
CA ASP A 74 -14.60 11.45 -6.61
C ASP A 74 -15.23 11.19 -5.22
N LEU A 75 -14.42 10.71 -4.27
CA LEU A 75 -14.84 10.46 -2.89
C LEU A 75 -14.73 11.69 -1.97
N GLY A 76 -14.33 12.86 -2.50
CA GLY A 76 -14.26 14.12 -1.76
C GLY A 76 -13.18 14.15 -0.68
N ARG A 77 -12.09 13.40 -0.86
CA ARG A 77 -10.99 13.37 0.11
C ARG A 77 -10.07 14.58 -0.08
N LYS A 78 -9.64 15.21 1.03
CA LYS A 78 -8.99 16.54 1.02
C LYS A 78 -7.50 16.59 0.63
N GLU A 79 -6.80 15.46 0.61
CA GLU A 79 -5.35 15.36 0.33
C GLU A 79 -5.10 14.09 -0.52
N VAL A 80 -3.88 13.71 -0.93
CA VAL A 80 -3.53 12.30 -1.19
C VAL A 80 -2.05 12.01 -1.21
N THR A 81 -1.66 10.99 -0.43
CA THR A 81 -0.29 10.51 -0.31
C THR A 81 -0.23 9.11 -0.88
N VAL A 82 0.57 8.93 -1.92
CA VAL A 82 0.87 7.63 -2.53
C VAL A 82 2.30 7.22 -2.19
N PHE A 83 2.49 5.92 -1.96
CA PHE A 83 3.81 5.33 -1.85
C PHE A 83 3.86 4.05 -2.67
N ARG A 84 4.69 4.04 -3.72
CA ARG A 84 4.94 2.85 -4.51
C ARG A 84 6.13 2.11 -3.91
N TYR A 85 5.96 0.83 -3.57
CA TYR A 85 7.03 0.02 -3.01
C TYR A 85 8.28 0.08 -3.92
N GLY A 86 9.44 0.36 -3.32
CA GLY A 86 10.68 0.47 -4.07
C GLY A 86 10.88 1.76 -4.85
N SER A 87 10.04 2.78 -4.66
CA SER A 87 10.21 4.05 -5.37
C SER A 87 11.36 4.91 -4.87
N ARG A 88 11.84 4.69 -3.64
CA ARG A 88 12.91 5.46 -2.98
C ARG A 88 13.60 4.57 -1.95
N SER A 89 14.70 5.03 -1.39
CA SER A 89 15.24 4.42 -0.17
C SER A 89 14.18 4.46 0.93
N GLN A 90 13.97 3.33 1.59
CA GLN A 90 12.90 3.08 2.55
C GLN A 90 13.49 2.45 3.82
N VAL A 91 12.78 2.54 4.94
CA VAL A 91 13.24 1.97 6.22
C VAL A 91 12.89 0.48 6.32
N LEU A 92 11.82 0.07 5.64
CA LEU A 92 11.32 -1.30 5.61
C LEU A 92 11.53 -1.89 4.21
N TYR A 93 12.32 -2.96 4.14
CA TYR A 93 12.48 -3.77 2.94
C TYR A 93 12.05 -5.20 3.24
N LEU A 94 11.46 -5.83 2.24
CA LEU A 94 11.36 -7.28 2.20
C LEU A 94 12.76 -7.85 2.00
N GLU A 95 13.09 -8.91 2.74
CA GLU A 95 14.38 -9.60 2.60
C GLU A 95 14.41 -10.55 1.38
N ASN A 96 13.85 -10.10 0.25
CA ASN A 96 13.79 -10.86 -0.99
C ASN A 96 15.06 -10.67 -1.86
N GLY A 97 16.01 -9.85 -1.41
CA GLY A 97 17.29 -9.62 -2.08
C GLY A 97 17.22 -8.70 -3.30
N GLU A 98 16.06 -8.09 -3.57
CA GLU A 98 15.91 -7.17 -4.69
C GLU A 98 16.34 -5.75 -4.29
N THR A 99 17.47 -5.31 -4.84
CA THR A 99 17.83 -3.89 -4.81
C THR A 99 16.85 -3.13 -5.69
N VAL A 100 15.93 -2.40 -5.08
CA VAL A 100 15.00 -1.53 -5.79
C VAL A 100 15.79 -0.35 -6.37
N PRO A 101 15.90 -0.21 -7.72
CA PRO A 101 16.79 0.75 -8.37
C PRO A 101 16.38 2.22 -8.19
N GLY A 102 15.43 2.49 -7.27
CA GLY A 102 14.77 3.78 -7.13
C GLY A 102 13.85 4.06 -8.32
N CYS A 103 13.03 5.09 -8.17
CA CYS A 103 12.18 5.59 -9.24
C CYS A 103 12.78 6.90 -9.74
N LYS A 104 13.12 6.97 -11.03
CA LYS A 104 13.68 8.19 -11.66
C LYS A 104 12.87 9.48 -11.44
N TYR A 105 11.58 9.36 -11.11
CA TYR A 105 10.68 10.47 -10.85
C TYR A 105 10.43 10.74 -9.36
N CYS A 106 10.67 9.74 -8.49
CA CYS A 106 10.20 9.73 -7.12
C CYS A 106 11.31 10.03 -6.09
N GLY A 107 12.57 10.08 -6.53
CA GLY A 107 13.76 10.18 -5.69
C GLY A 107 14.26 8.80 -5.28
#